data_AF-A0A959FA63-F1
#
_entry.id   AF-A0A959FA63-F1
#
_cell.length_a   1.000
_cell.length_b   1.000
_cell.length_c   1.000
_cell.angle_alpha   90.00
_cell.angle_beta   90.00
_cell.angle_gamma   90.00
#
_symmetry.space_group_name_H-M   'P 1'
#
loop_
_entity.id
_entity.type
_entity.pdbx_description
1 polymer ?
#
loop_
_entity_poly.entity_id
_entity_poly.type
_entity_poly.pdbx_seq_one_letter_code
_entity_poly.pdbx_strand_id
1 'polypeptide(L)'
;MKKGYLYSGIVLLLIILGCFKEKFTERNFFSVRITSVEPEPNMEWGSLNLEAEVVPETGKVLDIELEEKGFLYTPLLNVSDGKLIDAVLVTSTQGFTITLEGLELDENYYFQAYARSAEREVFSDIKTFNFNGNFLIDPVIIENDQAFISANILGLKTVDDQGKEILQQVLDHGIIYSDQSLEPGNTNTFTLSLGAGLGNLRIDTVLNDLRFNTNYSYKLYVKTHNRQYDGPVNSFRVRDGWKRVKDFNKSLVDAWGLAYNEQGLVLFGMDTISTVYSNTTYEFHPDDEHWLVKPELEYPFEPTRIGIAFIADHKMYYGFGVIGQDYLNQLDYIDLKQPGNGWQTIVGPSNFIFSGRVSAVVFTHEDKAYIGTGSRFSNAANPEEILYNDFIEYNTSTNTWRKVAPLPLRNEGMENDSSGGRAGAIAFEVDRRYFVGLGQSSIASTQKDLWEFHPPKSDDIQDIGEWEFHSFFPGEGRKNAVVGVAGKKAFIGLGDRLNNRFSNDYWVFDPDTGWSKDMTQFPGDTRTQAVSFTIDNQVYMGLGRRSRAIENKFIEVYHRDFWVYFPRQE
;
A
#
# COMPACT_ATOMS: atom_id res chain seq x y z
N MET A 1 80.02 -35.70 26.13
CA MET A 1 80.71 -35.98 27.42
C MET A 1 79.88 -35.32 28.52
N LYS A 2 78.97 -36.02 29.19
CA LYS A 2 79.17 -36.75 30.46
C LYS A 2 79.79 -35.89 31.59
N LYS A 3 78.90 -35.51 32.53
CA LYS A 3 78.96 -35.59 34.00
C LYS A 3 80.09 -34.89 34.78
N GLY A 4 79.68 -34.21 35.86
CA GLY A 4 80.49 -33.99 37.05
C GLY A 4 79.70 -33.31 38.19
N TYR A 5 78.99 -34.12 39.00
CA TYR A 5 78.40 -33.76 40.30
C TYR A 5 79.47 -33.83 41.41
N LEU A 6 79.30 -33.06 42.51
CA LEU A 6 79.52 -33.47 43.92
C LEU A 6 79.10 -32.28 44.83
N TYR A 7 77.97 -32.27 45.56
CA TYR A 7 77.63 -32.94 46.82
C TYR A 7 78.57 -32.72 48.02
N SER A 8 78.06 -31.98 49.01
CA SER A 8 78.27 -32.15 50.47
C SER A 8 77.21 -31.24 51.14
N GLY A 9 76.14 -31.68 51.79
CA GLY A 9 75.93 -32.87 52.60
C GLY A 9 76.09 -32.51 54.08
N ILE A 10 74.99 -32.22 54.80
CA ILE A 10 74.76 -32.54 56.22
C ILE A 10 73.25 -32.44 56.54
N VAL A 11 72.67 -33.64 56.70
CA VAL A 11 71.75 -34.14 57.74
C VAL A 11 70.43 -33.40 58.05
N LEU A 12 69.35 -34.11 57.69
CA LEU A 12 67.97 -34.07 58.19
C LEU A 12 67.89 -34.20 59.73
N LEU A 13 67.04 -33.40 60.39
CA LEU A 13 66.33 -33.83 61.59
C LEU A 13 64.85 -33.43 61.49
N LEU A 14 63.98 -34.43 61.42
CA LEU A 14 62.52 -34.35 61.45
C LEU A 14 62.01 -34.08 62.87
N ILE A 15 61.19 -33.05 63.05
CA ILE A 15 60.11 -33.06 64.06
C ILE A 15 58.82 -32.59 63.35
N ILE A 16 57.81 -33.44 63.47
CA ILE A 16 56.45 -33.28 62.95
C ILE A 16 55.62 -32.44 63.94
N LEU A 17 54.59 -31.78 63.41
CA LEU A 17 53.45 -31.09 64.05
C LEU A 17 53.56 -29.57 64.23
N GLY A 18 52.91 -28.88 63.30
CA GLY A 18 52.55 -27.46 63.38
C GLY A 18 51.76 -27.07 62.14
N CYS A 19 50.52 -27.55 62.04
CA CYS A 19 49.59 -27.24 60.98
C CYS A 19 49.36 -25.72 60.90
N PHE A 20 49.90 -25.04 59.89
CA PHE A 20 49.26 -23.88 59.31
C PHE A 20 49.12 -24.11 57.82
N LYS A 21 47.90 -24.50 57.47
CA LYS A 21 47.33 -24.41 56.14
C LYS A 21 47.40 -22.92 55.76
N GLU A 22 48.46 -22.49 55.08
CA GLU A 22 48.39 -21.24 54.32
C GLU A 22 47.29 -21.46 53.29
N LYS A 23 46.11 -20.92 53.60
CA LYS A 23 45.09 -20.67 52.59
C LYS A 23 45.81 -19.83 51.53
N PHE A 24 46.06 -20.41 50.37
CA PHE A 24 46.02 -19.60 49.16
C PHE A 24 44.64 -18.96 49.18
N THR A 25 44.56 -17.70 49.59
CA THR A 25 43.40 -16.87 49.36
C THR A 25 43.26 -16.86 47.84
N GLU A 26 42.22 -17.51 47.30
CA GLU A 26 41.80 -17.27 45.93
C GLU A 26 41.68 -15.75 45.82
N ARG A 27 42.61 -15.10 45.11
CA ARG A 27 42.46 -13.68 44.81
C ARG A 27 41.22 -13.61 43.93
N ASN A 28 40.16 -12.99 44.44
CA ASN A 28 38.94 -12.84 43.68
C ASN A 28 39.25 -11.86 42.52
N PHE A 29 39.43 -12.38 41.31
CA PHE A 29 39.70 -11.57 40.13
C PHE A 29 38.37 -11.12 39.51
N PHE A 30 38.33 -9.86 39.07
CA PHE A 30 37.18 -9.25 38.38
C PHE A 30 37.63 -8.50 37.13
N SER A 31 36.71 -8.33 36.19
CA SER A 31 36.84 -7.53 34.98
C SER A 31 35.73 -6.48 34.92
N VAL A 32 35.92 -5.43 34.12
CA VAL A 32 34.88 -4.43 33.85
C VAL A 32 34.63 -4.42 32.35
N ARG A 33 33.36 -4.39 31.93
CA ARG A 33 33.00 -4.25 30.52
C ARG A 33 31.88 -3.25 30.34
N ILE A 34 31.96 -2.49 29.25
CA ILE A 34 30.89 -1.60 28.79
C ILE A 34 29.82 -2.47 28.11
N THR A 35 28.58 -2.37 28.56
CA THR A 35 27.43 -3.14 28.07
C THR A 35 26.58 -2.37 27.08
N SER A 36 26.49 -1.04 27.21
CA SER A 36 25.79 -0.17 26.27
C SER A 36 26.46 1.21 26.16
N VAL A 37 26.35 1.79 24.95
CA VAL A 37 26.75 3.14 24.59
C VAL A 37 25.63 3.71 23.72
N GLU A 38 24.65 4.36 24.34
CA GLU A 38 23.42 4.77 23.67
C GLU A 38 23.11 6.25 23.94
N PRO A 39 22.76 7.05 22.91
CA PRO A 39 22.17 8.36 23.14
C PRO A 39 20.81 8.15 23.83
N GLU A 40 20.57 8.83 24.95
CA GLU A 40 19.29 8.66 25.65
C GLU A 40 18.15 9.34 24.88
N PRO A 41 17.01 8.66 24.65
CA PRO A 41 15.89 9.21 23.90
C PRO A 41 15.27 10.51 24.45
N ASN A 42 15.54 10.86 25.71
CA ASN A 42 14.87 11.94 26.44
C ASN A 42 15.80 13.00 27.07
N MET A 43 17.09 13.03 26.72
CA MET A 43 18.08 13.96 27.32
C MET A 43 18.55 15.08 26.39
N GLU A 44 19.21 16.07 27.00
CA GLU A 44 19.85 17.21 26.33
C GLU A 44 20.94 16.76 25.33
N TRP A 45 21.23 17.57 24.31
CA TRP A 45 22.24 17.23 23.29
C TRP A 45 23.65 17.40 23.81
N GLY A 46 24.51 16.52 23.33
CA GLY A 46 25.79 16.29 23.96
C GLY A 46 25.67 15.33 25.15
N SER A 47 24.53 14.62 25.28
CA SER A 47 24.39 13.59 26.31
C SER A 47 24.51 12.17 25.76
N LEU A 48 25.24 11.32 26.49
CA LEU A 48 25.48 9.93 26.15
C LEU A 48 25.34 9.07 27.41
N ASN A 49 24.47 8.07 27.35
CA ASN A 49 24.38 7.08 28.42
C ASN A 49 25.40 5.97 28.18
N LEU A 50 26.20 5.72 29.20
CA LEU A 50 27.14 4.63 29.25
C LEU A 50 26.73 3.66 30.35
N GLU A 51 26.60 2.39 29.97
CA GLU A 51 26.34 1.32 30.92
C GLU A 51 27.52 0.37 30.96
N ALA A 52 27.91 -0.02 32.17
CA ALA A 52 28.97 -0.98 32.39
C ALA A 52 28.64 -1.89 33.56
N GLU A 53 29.30 -3.04 33.59
CA GLU A 53 29.19 -3.99 34.68
C GLU A 53 30.55 -4.51 35.10
N VAL A 54 30.63 -4.87 36.38
CA VAL A 54 31.79 -5.55 36.96
C VAL A 54 31.48 -7.04 36.96
N VAL A 55 32.28 -7.83 36.25
CA VAL A 55 32.09 -9.26 36.07
C VAL A 55 33.13 -10.03 36.89
N PRO A 56 32.73 -10.90 37.83
CA PRO A 56 33.63 -11.78 38.55
C PRO A 56 34.16 -12.90 37.62
N GLU A 57 35.46 -13.16 37.60
CA GLU A 57 36.07 -14.14 36.69
C GLU A 57 35.64 -15.59 36.97
N THR A 58 35.17 -15.90 38.19
CA THR A 58 34.79 -17.27 38.60
C THR A 58 33.29 -17.56 38.53
N GLY A 59 32.47 -16.64 37.99
CA GLY A 59 31.00 -16.82 37.89
C GLY A 59 30.26 -16.92 39.23
N LYS A 60 30.93 -16.60 40.35
CA LYS A 60 30.33 -16.47 41.69
C LYS A 60 30.02 -15.00 41.99
N VAL A 61 29.12 -14.73 42.94
CA VAL A 61 28.82 -13.37 43.42
C VAL A 61 30.11 -12.64 43.78
N LEU A 62 30.25 -11.39 43.34
CA LEU A 62 31.37 -10.50 43.67
C LEU A 62 31.40 -10.26 45.19
N ASP A 63 32.28 -10.97 45.88
CA ASP A 63 32.52 -10.83 47.33
C ASP A 63 33.78 -9.98 47.56
N ILE A 64 33.85 -8.84 46.86
CA ILE A 64 34.93 -7.85 46.93
C ILE A 64 34.30 -6.48 47.18
N GLU A 65 34.80 -5.79 48.21
CA GLU A 65 34.44 -4.39 48.46
C GLU A 65 35.13 -3.50 47.40
N LEU A 66 34.33 -2.96 46.47
CA LEU A 66 34.81 -1.97 45.52
C LEU A 66 34.87 -0.62 46.21
N GLU A 67 36.05 0.02 46.16
CA GLU A 67 36.24 1.37 46.67
C GLU A 67 35.65 2.40 45.70
N GLU A 68 35.86 2.20 44.40
CA GLU A 68 35.46 3.13 43.34
C GLU A 68 35.09 2.38 42.05
N LYS A 69 34.18 2.95 41.27
CA LYS A 69 33.91 2.54 39.90
C LYS A 69 33.28 3.70 39.13
N GLY A 70 33.49 3.73 37.82
CA GLY A 70 32.98 4.80 36.98
C GLY A 70 33.44 4.70 35.55
N PHE A 71 33.25 5.80 34.83
CA PHE A 71 33.72 5.96 33.47
C PHE A 71 34.77 7.03 33.41
N LEU A 72 35.60 6.86 32.38
CA LEU A 72 36.68 7.73 32.00
C LEU A 72 36.42 8.09 30.53
N TYR A 73 36.42 9.38 30.19
CA TYR A 73 36.17 9.83 28.82
C TYR A 73 37.04 11.02 28.39
N THR A 74 37.28 11.17 27.09
CA THR A 74 37.99 12.32 26.52
C THR A 74 37.68 12.52 25.02
N PRO A 75 37.66 13.78 24.52
CA PRO A 75 37.69 14.06 23.08
C PRO A 75 39.11 13.96 22.47
N LEU A 76 40.17 14.02 23.30
CA LEU A 76 41.56 14.04 22.85
C LEU A 76 42.25 12.71 23.14
N LEU A 77 42.58 11.93 22.10
CA LEU A 77 43.35 10.69 22.27
C LEU A 77 44.83 11.00 22.58
N ASN A 78 45.17 11.44 23.80
CA ASN A 78 46.55 11.51 24.26
C ASN A 78 46.99 10.14 24.81
N VAL A 79 47.50 9.30 23.91
CA VAL A 79 47.96 7.92 24.19
C VAL A 79 49.23 7.88 25.07
N SER A 80 49.82 9.03 25.45
CA SER A 80 51.12 9.04 26.12
C SER A 80 51.09 8.70 27.61
N ASP A 81 49.97 8.89 28.33
CA ASP A 81 49.91 8.65 29.79
C ASP A 81 48.72 7.80 30.29
N GLY A 82 47.86 7.29 29.40
CA GLY A 82 46.86 6.28 29.76
C GLY A 82 45.84 6.68 30.83
N LYS A 83 45.66 7.98 31.12
CA LYS A 83 44.64 8.49 32.05
C LYS A 83 43.72 9.48 31.35
N LEU A 84 42.44 9.10 31.30
CA LEU A 84 41.31 9.96 30.96
C LEU A 84 40.98 10.81 32.21
N ILE A 85 40.57 12.07 32.03
CA ILE A 85 40.75 13.13 33.06
C ILE A 85 39.46 13.50 33.80
N ASP A 86 38.27 13.09 33.33
CA ASP A 86 37.03 13.27 34.10
C ASP A 86 36.48 11.94 34.60
N ALA A 87 36.28 11.86 35.92
CA ALA A 87 35.80 10.69 36.62
C ALA A 87 34.48 11.01 37.33
N VAL A 88 33.43 10.27 36.99
CA VAL A 88 32.16 10.34 37.71
C VAL A 88 31.97 9.02 38.45
N LEU A 89 31.88 9.13 39.77
CA LEU A 89 31.79 8.02 40.71
C LEU A 89 30.35 7.51 40.83
N VAL A 90 30.16 6.19 40.73
CA VAL A 90 28.85 5.55 40.97
C VAL A 90 28.97 4.49 42.08
N THR A 91 28.24 4.70 43.18
CA THR A 91 28.21 3.81 44.35
C THR A 91 27.08 2.77 44.25
N SER A 92 27.24 1.75 43.41
CA SER A 92 26.36 0.56 43.42
C SER A 92 27.19 -0.74 43.33
N THR A 93 26.61 -1.91 43.62
CA THR A 93 27.38 -3.17 43.73
C THR A 93 27.26 -4.10 42.53
N GLN A 94 26.36 -3.87 41.57
CA GLN A 94 26.31 -4.57 40.27
C GLN A 94 25.60 -3.69 39.22
N GLY A 95 26.19 -3.58 38.01
CA GLY A 95 25.79 -2.63 36.97
C GLY A 95 25.98 -1.16 37.40
N PHE A 96 26.48 -0.30 36.51
CA PHE A 96 26.45 1.14 36.73
C PHE A 96 26.24 1.88 35.41
N THR A 97 25.41 2.92 35.51
CA THR A 97 25.04 3.78 34.40
C THR A 97 25.44 5.20 34.74
N ILE A 98 25.95 5.92 33.74
CA ILE A 98 26.20 7.35 33.80
C ILE A 98 25.63 8.01 32.56
N THR A 99 25.17 9.24 32.73
CA THR A 99 24.98 10.20 31.65
C THR A 99 26.17 11.14 31.60
N LEU A 100 26.90 11.13 30.49
CA LEU A 100 27.80 12.23 30.14
C LEU A 100 26.97 13.34 29.52
N GLU A 101 27.25 14.60 29.84
CA GLU A 101 26.56 15.78 29.30
C GLU A 101 27.59 16.77 28.73
N GLY A 102 27.16 17.69 27.85
CA GLY A 102 28.02 18.73 27.29
C GLY A 102 29.05 18.24 26.25
N LEU A 103 28.82 17.09 25.62
CA LEU A 103 29.65 16.60 24.52
C LEU A 103 29.50 17.51 23.28
N GLU A 104 30.63 17.96 22.74
CA GLU A 104 30.73 18.81 21.56
C GLU A 104 30.46 18.02 20.27
N LEU A 105 29.91 18.73 19.29
CA LEU A 105 29.75 18.20 17.93
C LEU A 105 31.12 18.01 17.27
N ASP A 106 31.20 17.03 16.37
CA ASP A 106 32.40 16.69 15.59
C ASP A 106 33.60 16.13 16.38
N GLU A 107 33.50 16.02 17.70
CA GLU A 107 34.54 15.41 18.52
C GLU A 107 34.40 13.88 18.59
N ASN A 108 35.54 13.18 18.49
CA ASN A 108 35.60 11.76 18.75
C ASN A 108 35.82 11.54 20.23
N TYR A 109 34.82 10.99 20.90
CA TYR A 109 34.96 10.65 22.29
C TYR A 109 35.44 9.21 22.45
N TYR A 110 36.40 9.03 23.35
CA TYR A 110 36.94 7.74 23.75
C TYR A 110 36.55 7.47 25.18
N PHE A 111 36.03 6.28 25.45
CA PHE A 111 35.45 5.91 26.74
C PHE A 111 36.03 4.60 27.23
N GLN A 112 36.25 4.51 28.54
CA GLN A 112 36.64 3.29 29.21
C GLN A 112 35.94 3.23 30.56
N ALA A 113 35.40 2.07 30.94
CA ALA A 113 34.88 1.85 32.28
C ALA A 113 36.01 1.37 33.19
N TYR A 114 35.96 1.72 34.48
CA TYR A 114 36.93 1.26 35.47
C TYR A 114 36.25 0.84 36.79
N ALA A 115 36.93 -0.03 37.54
CA ALA A 115 36.59 -0.35 38.92
C ALA A 115 37.87 -0.59 39.73
N ARG A 116 37.87 -0.07 40.96
CA ARG A 116 38.98 -0.13 41.92
C ARG A 116 38.55 -0.81 43.22
N SER A 117 39.42 -1.67 43.71
CA SER A 117 39.40 -2.26 45.05
C SER A 117 40.70 -1.92 45.76
N ALA A 118 40.79 -2.20 47.06
CA ALA A 118 42.01 -1.97 47.85
C ALA A 118 43.28 -2.62 47.26
N GLU A 119 43.14 -3.69 46.46
CA GLU A 119 44.27 -4.46 45.92
C GLU A 119 44.49 -4.28 44.40
N ARG A 120 43.51 -3.74 43.66
CA ARG A 120 43.56 -3.70 42.18
C ARG A 120 42.64 -2.64 41.57
N GLU A 121 43.12 -2.03 40.49
CA GLU A 121 42.35 -1.22 39.55
C GLU A 121 42.27 -1.95 38.19
N VAL A 122 41.07 -1.98 37.59
CA VAL A 122 40.81 -2.68 36.31
C VAL A 122 40.04 -1.76 35.38
N PHE A 123 40.42 -1.77 34.10
CA PHE A 123 39.80 -1.00 33.03
C PHE A 123 39.19 -1.92 31.96
N SER A 124 38.11 -1.47 31.30
CA SER A 124 37.53 -2.14 30.13
C SER A 124 38.35 -1.92 28.86
N ASP A 125 37.93 -2.45 27.71
CA ASP A 125 38.42 -1.95 26.43
C ASP A 125 37.98 -0.50 26.19
N ILE A 126 38.76 0.26 25.41
CA ILE A 126 38.38 1.60 24.96
C ILE A 126 37.32 1.47 23.87
N LYS A 127 36.20 2.17 24.03
CA LYS A 127 35.18 2.38 23.00
C LYS A 127 35.32 3.77 22.42
N THR A 128 34.99 3.93 21.14
CA THR A 128 34.94 5.23 20.45
C THR A 128 33.52 5.49 20.00
N PHE A 129 33.06 6.71 20.21
CA PHE A 129 31.77 7.17 19.69
C PHE A 129 31.88 8.62 19.23
N ASN A 130 31.31 8.88 18.06
CA ASN A 130 31.31 10.18 17.41
C ASN A 130 29.85 10.70 17.42
N PHE A 131 29.61 11.81 18.10
CA PHE A 131 28.27 12.34 18.30
C PHE A 131 27.85 13.18 17.07
N ASN A 132 27.08 12.58 16.15
CA ASN A 132 26.64 13.21 14.89
C ASN A 132 25.23 13.84 14.96
N GLY A 133 24.74 14.16 16.16
CA GLY A 133 23.39 14.69 16.39
C GLY A 133 22.35 13.62 16.74
N ASN A 134 21.27 14.03 17.42
CA ASN A 134 20.19 13.13 17.84
C ASN A 134 18.98 13.24 16.90
N PHE A 135 18.81 12.26 16.02
CA PHE A 135 17.70 12.17 15.06
C PHE A 135 16.64 11.21 15.59
N LEU A 136 15.54 11.76 16.10
CA LEU A 136 14.40 10.98 16.57
C LEU A 136 13.37 10.90 15.44
N ILE A 137 13.34 9.76 14.75
CA ILE A 137 12.53 9.54 13.54
C ILE A 137 11.25 8.81 13.92
N ASP A 138 10.10 9.41 13.61
CA ASP A 138 8.79 8.79 13.79
C ASP A 138 8.55 7.73 12.69
N PRO A 139 7.70 6.71 12.91
CA PRO A 139 7.34 5.76 11.87
C PRO A 139 6.80 6.43 10.61
N VAL A 140 7.34 6.06 9.45
CA VAL A 140 6.89 6.61 8.16
C VAL A 140 5.47 6.13 7.87
N ILE A 141 4.56 7.06 7.59
CA ILE A 141 3.20 6.76 7.14
C ILE A 141 3.19 6.81 5.62
N ILE A 142 2.68 5.75 4.98
CA ILE A 142 2.55 5.66 3.53
C ILE A 142 1.09 5.75 3.14
N GLU A 143 0.75 6.75 2.32
CA GLU A 143 -0.56 6.89 1.71
C GLU A 143 -0.39 7.00 0.19
N ASN A 144 -0.84 5.97 -0.55
CA ASN A 144 -0.64 5.88 -2.00
C ASN A 144 0.83 6.08 -2.40
N ASP A 145 1.13 7.11 -3.19
CA ASP A 145 2.44 7.52 -3.69
C ASP A 145 3.13 8.58 -2.79
N GLN A 146 2.66 8.73 -1.55
CA GLN A 146 3.17 9.69 -0.59
C GLN A 146 3.78 9.01 0.64
N ALA A 147 4.91 9.53 1.10
CA ALA A 147 5.53 9.14 2.37
C ALA A 147 5.62 10.34 3.30
N PHE A 148 4.89 10.28 4.41
CA PHE A 148 4.90 11.28 5.47
C PHE A 148 6.04 10.95 6.43
N ILE A 149 7.02 11.85 6.49
CA ILE A 149 8.21 11.70 7.31
C ILE A 149 8.21 12.79 8.38
N SER A 150 8.25 12.33 9.62
CA SER A 150 8.28 13.17 10.80
C SER A 150 9.48 12.83 11.66
N ALA A 151 10.21 13.83 12.14
CA ALA A 151 11.35 13.63 13.01
C ALA A 151 11.69 14.87 13.84
N ASN A 152 12.31 14.68 15.00
CA ASN A 152 12.94 15.74 15.77
C ASN A 152 14.46 15.63 15.68
N ILE A 153 15.12 16.77 15.50
CA ILE A 153 16.58 16.90 15.55
C ILE A 153 16.91 17.75 16.77
N LEU A 154 17.37 17.12 17.85
CA LEU A 154 17.24 17.69 19.19
C LEU A 154 18.53 18.10 19.87
N GLY A 155 18.89 19.38 19.79
CA GLY A 155 19.92 20.04 20.61
C GLY A 155 21.12 20.59 19.85
N LEU A 156 20.88 21.00 18.61
CA LEU A 156 21.77 21.77 17.74
C LEU A 156 22.30 23.00 18.50
N LYS A 157 23.43 22.87 19.19
CA LYS A 157 24.08 23.92 19.96
C LYS A 157 25.57 23.97 19.64
N THR A 158 26.16 25.13 19.83
CA THR A 158 27.59 25.41 19.64
C THR A 158 28.06 26.37 20.73
N VAL A 159 29.35 26.70 20.75
CA VAL A 159 29.95 27.58 21.75
C VAL A 159 30.48 28.82 21.04
N ASP A 160 30.21 30.01 21.57
CA ASP A 160 30.77 31.26 21.04
C ASP A 160 32.24 31.47 21.45
N ASP A 161 32.88 32.50 20.89
CA ASP A 161 34.29 32.85 21.18
C ASP A 161 34.58 33.11 22.68
N GLN A 162 33.54 33.25 23.51
CA GLN A 162 33.63 33.50 24.95
C GLN A 162 33.36 32.25 25.78
N GLY A 163 33.18 31.08 25.15
CA GLY A 163 32.91 29.83 25.84
C GLY A 163 31.45 29.66 26.26
N LYS A 164 30.52 30.48 25.75
CA LYS A 164 29.11 30.39 26.09
C LYS A 164 28.35 29.55 25.06
N GLU A 165 27.51 28.64 25.56
CA GLU A 165 26.60 27.84 24.75
C GLU A 165 25.55 28.72 24.04
N ILE A 166 25.45 28.56 22.73
CA ILE A 166 24.51 29.23 21.83
C ILE A 166 23.86 28.21 20.89
N LEU A 167 22.73 28.58 20.28
CA LEU A 167 22.07 27.72 19.31
C LEU A 167 22.90 27.61 18.02
N GLN A 168 23.06 26.39 17.52
CA GLN A 168 23.75 26.13 16.26
C GLN A 168 22.91 26.66 15.09
N GLN A 169 23.53 27.49 14.27
CA GLN A 169 22.93 27.93 13.02
C GLN A 169 22.97 26.78 12.00
N VAL A 170 21.80 26.45 11.45
CA VAL A 170 21.64 25.46 10.39
C VAL A 170 21.41 26.18 9.07
N LEU A 171 22.28 25.89 8.10
CA LEU A 171 22.20 26.43 6.75
C LEU A 171 21.12 25.75 5.92
N ASP A 172 20.97 24.45 6.12
CA ASP A 172 19.95 23.65 5.46
C ASP A 172 19.70 22.36 6.26
N HIS A 173 18.52 21.80 6.17
CA HIS A 173 18.21 20.47 6.68
C HIS A 173 17.17 19.82 5.78
N GLY A 174 17.07 18.50 5.84
CA GLY A 174 16.10 17.82 5.00
C GLY A 174 16.30 16.32 4.91
N ILE A 175 15.92 15.77 3.76
CA ILE A 175 15.89 14.34 3.51
C ILE A 175 16.67 14.02 2.24
N ILE A 176 17.54 13.02 2.32
CA ILE A 176 18.17 12.40 1.15
C ILE A 176 17.57 11.00 1.01
N TYR A 177 17.05 10.67 -0.16
CA TYR A 177 16.40 9.38 -0.39
C TYR A 177 16.73 8.80 -1.76
N SER A 178 16.59 7.49 -1.90
CA SER A 178 16.86 6.76 -3.13
C SER A 178 16.01 5.49 -3.19
N ASP A 179 15.60 5.12 -4.39
CA ASP A 179 15.00 3.83 -4.73
C ASP A 179 15.99 2.89 -5.44
N GLN A 180 17.26 3.29 -5.54
CA GLN A 180 18.31 2.53 -6.23
C GLN A 180 19.55 2.28 -5.36
N SER A 181 19.75 3.09 -4.31
CA SER A 181 20.86 2.98 -3.38
C SER A 181 20.36 2.62 -1.99
N LEU A 182 20.99 1.62 -1.37
CA LEU A 182 20.78 1.33 0.05
C LEU A 182 21.38 2.40 0.97
N GLU A 183 22.36 3.17 0.48
CA GLU A 183 23.05 4.23 1.21
C GLU A 183 22.85 5.57 0.48
N PRO A 184 21.83 6.36 0.85
CA PRO A 184 21.54 7.63 0.19
C PRO A 184 22.64 8.67 0.47
N GLY A 185 22.93 9.56 -0.48
CA GLY A 185 23.95 10.61 -0.37
C GLY A 185 25.12 10.53 -1.36
N ASN A 186 25.17 9.49 -2.20
CA ASN A 186 26.14 9.35 -3.29
C ASN A 186 25.46 9.59 -4.67
N THR A 187 25.56 8.64 -5.59
CA THR A 187 24.86 8.67 -6.88
C THR A 187 23.42 8.16 -6.76
N ASN A 188 22.56 8.56 -7.70
CA ASN A 188 21.16 8.10 -7.81
C ASN A 188 20.29 8.44 -6.57
N THR A 189 20.46 9.64 -6.02
CA THR A 189 19.73 10.10 -4.84
C THR A 189 18.99 11.39 -5.12
N PHE A 190 17.84 11.54 -4.49
CA PHE A 190 17.06 12.77 -4.44
C PHE A 190 17.33 13.48 -3.12
N THR A 191 17.20 14.81 -3.11
CA THR A 191 17.37 15.61 -1.90
C THR A 191 16.22 16.60 -1.80
N LEU A 192 15.49 16.53 -0.69
CA LEU A 192 14.47 17.50 -0.32
C LEU A 192 15.03 18.41 0.77
N SER A 193 15.33 19.66 0.41
CA SER A 193 15.73 20.72 1.34
C SER A 193 14.49 21.34 1.98
N LEU A 194 14.53 21.48 3.31
CA LEU A 194 13.51 22.13 4.13
C LEU A 194 13.97 23.54 4.58
N GLY A 195 15.18 23.93 4.20
CA GLY A 195 15.72 25.27 4.41
C GLY A 195 16.53 25.42 5.69
N ALA A 196 16.87 26.67 5.99
CA ALA A 196 17.68 27.02 7.16
C ALA A 196 16.90 26.91 8.48
N GLY A 197 17.62 26.83 9.59
CA GLY A 197 17.04 26.77 10.92
C GLY A 197 18.01 27.22 12.02
N LEU A 198 17.56 27.16 13.27
CA LEU A 198 18.34 27.54 14.43
C LEU A 198 17.99 26.63 15.60
N GLY A 199 19.01 26.01 16.20
CA GLY A 199 18.74 25.10 17.31
C GLY A 199 17.94 23.88 16.88
N ASN A 200 17.17 23.31 17.79
CA ASN A 200 16.39 22.09 17.56
C ASN A 200 15.43 22.27 16.38
N LEU A 201 15.35 21.25 15.53
CA LEU A 201 14.51 21.28 14.33
C LEU A 201 13.44 20.19 14.41
N ARG A 202 12.28 20.51 13.85
CA ARG A 202 11.21 19.55 13.55
C ARG A 202 11.15 19.37 12.05
N ILE A 203 11.21 18.13 11.61
CA ILE A 203 10.89 17.72 10.24
C ILE A 203 9.46 17.18 10.28
N ASP A 204 8.57 17.77 9.49
CA ASP A 204 7.26 17.25 9.15
C ASP A 204 7.04 17.53 7.67
N THR A 205 7.27 16.52 6.83
CA THR A 205 7.25 16.69 5.38
C THR A 205 6.70 15.47 4.66
N VAL A 206 6.39 15.65 3.37
CA VAL A 206 5.83 14.61 2.51
C VAL A 206 6.70 14.47 1.27
N LEU A 207 7.18 13.26 1.03
CA LEU A 207 7.71 12.88 -0.27
C LEU A 207 6.52 12.51 -1.16
N ASN A 208 6.42 13.13 -2.34
CA ASN A 208 5.32 12.96 -3.29
C ASN A 208 5.81 12.25 -4.56
N ASP A 209 4.87 11.78 -5.38
CA ASP A 209 5.12 11.14 -6.68
C ASP A 209 6.08 9.94 -6.59
N LEU A 210 6.01 9.20 -5.49
CA LEU A 210 6.83 8.01 -5.30
C LEU A 210 6.31 6.86 -6.17
N ARG A 211 7.23 6.02 -6.65
CA ARG A 211 6.90 4.87 -7.46
C ARG A 211 6.25 3.79 -6.61
N PHE A 212 5.12 3.26 -7.06
CA PHE A 212 4.50 2.09 -6.44
C PHE A 212 5.41 0.86 -6.53
N ASN A 213 5.17 -0.12 -5.66
CA ASN A 213 5.94 -1.37 -5.54
C ASN A 213 7.46 -1.16 -5.41
N THR A 214 7.88 -0.08 -4.76
CA THR A 214 9.28 0.34 -4.69
C THR A 214 9.73 0.50 -3.24
N ASN A 215 10.92 -0.05 -2.93
CA ASN A 215 11.60 0.18 -1.66
C ASN A 215 12.44 1.45 -1.77
N TYR A 216 12.33 2.33 -0.78
CA TYR A 216 13.13 3.54 -0.66
C TYR A 216 14.01 3.44 0.57
N SER A 217 15.29 3.77 0.42
CA SER A 217 16.18 4.10 1.53
C SER A 217 16.24 5.62 1.67
N TYR A 218 16.28 6.11 2.91
CA TYR A 218 16.40 7.53 3.19
C TYR A 218 17.23 7.80 4.45
N LYS A 219 17.78 9.01 4.54
CA LYS A 219 18.38 9.54 5.76
C LYS A 219 18.05 11.02 5.88
N LEU A 220 18.03 11.50 7.11
CA LEU A 220 17.89 12.93 7.40
C LEU A 220 19.27 13.57 7.34
N TYR A 221 19.35 14.85 6.98
CA TYR A 221 20.60 15.60 7.06
C TYR A 221 20.40 16.96 7.70
N VAL A 222 21.47 17.46 8.31
CA VAL A 222 21.62 18.84 8.75
C VAL A 222 22.94 19.37 8.24
N LYS A 223 22.89 20.51 7.57
CA LYS A 223 24.06 21.23 7.06
C LYS A 223 24.31 22.48 7.87
N THR A 224 25.48 22.57 8.46
CA THR A 224 26.01 23.78 9.10
C THR A 224 27.06 24.42 8.20
N HIS A 225 27.68 25.50 8.65
CA HIS A 225 28.77 26.16 7.92
C HIS A 225 29.99 25.25 7.71
N ASN A 226 30.22 24.31 8.62
CA ASN A 226 31.45 23.52 8.67
C ASN A 226 31.26 22.12 8.06
N ARG A 227 30.07 21.52 8.20
CA ARG A 227 29.84 20.11 7.84
C ARG A 227 28.37 19.82 7.57
N GLN A 228 28.12 18.71 6.89
CA GLN A 228 26.82 18.03 6.88
C GLN A 228 26.86 16.82 7.82
N TYR A 229 25.87 16.75 8.71
CA TYR A 229 25.59 15.60 9.56
C TYR A 229 24.46 14.80 8.94
N ASP A 230 24.69 13.51 8.76
CA ASP A 230 23.70 12.59 8.24
C ASP A 230 23.20 11.69 9.37
N GLY A 231 21.89 11.56 9.50
CA GLY A 231 21.26 10.62 10.41
C GLY A 231 21.40 9.17 9.92
N PRO A 232 20.90 8.20 10.70
CA PRO A 232 20.92 6.80 10.31
C PRO A 232 20.12 6.58 9.01
N VAL A 233 20.55 5.60 8.23
CA VAL A 233 19.80 5.14 7.06
C VAL A 233 18.60 4.33 7.52
N ASN A 234 17.45 4.68 6.96
CA ASN A 234 16.16 4.05 7.20
C ASN A 234 15.56 3.64 5.86
N SER A 235 14.51 2.82 5.89
CA SER A 235 13.81 2.40 4.68
C SER A 235 12.30 2.32 4.87
N PHE A 236 11.56 2.57 3.80
CA PHE A 236 10.13 2.32 3.71
C PHE A 236 9.79 1.72 2.34
N ARG A 237 8.62 1.09 2.22
CA ARG A 237 8.13 0.54 0.95
C ARG A 237 6.83 1.22 0.56
N VAL A 238 6.80 1.74 -0.66
CA VAL A 238 5.56 2.10 -1.34
C VAL A 238 5.03 0.84 -2.00
N ARG A 239 3.83 0.43 -1.62
CA ARG A 239 3.21 -0.83 -2.05
C ARG A 239 2.30 -0.59 -3.26
N ASP A 240 1.06 -1.01 -3.17
CA ASP A 240 -0.04 -0.66 -4.05
C ASP A 240 -0.72 0.65 -3.67
N GLY A 241 -1.41 1.28 -4.62
CA GLY A 241 -2.17 2.49 -4.35
C GLY A 241 -2.81 3.12 -5.56
N TRP A 242 -3.51 4.23 -5.30
CA TRP A 242 -4.24 5.01 -6.27
C TRP A 242 -3.51 6.30 -6.58
N LYS A 243 -3.38 6.61 -7.87
CA LYS A 243 -2.93 7.92 -8.34
C LYS A 243 -4.06 8.60 -9.11
N ARG A 244 -4.33 9.87 -8.82
CA ARG A 244 -5.28 10.65 -9.60
C ARG A 244 -4.62 11.01 -10.93
N VAL A 245 -5.30 10.70 -12.03
CA VAL A 245 -4.88 11.11 -13.37
C VAL A 245 -5.73 12.29 -13.83
N LYS A 246 -5.47 12.79 -15.04
CA LYS A 246 -6.26 13.88 -15.63
C LYS A 246 -7.78 13.63 -15.55
N ASP A 247 -8.46 14.55 -14.87
CA ASP A 247 -9.91 14.60 -14.79
C ASP A 247 -10.55 14.59 -16.19
N PHE A 248 -11.66 13.88 -16.29
CA PHE A 248 -12.52 13.88 -17.46
C PHE A 248 -13.21 15.25 -17.62
N ASN A 249 -13.36 15.71 -18.85
CA ASN A 249 -13.90 17.05 -19.11
C ASN A 249 -15.43 17.16 -18.90
N LYS A 250 -16.12 16.02 -18.80
CA LYS A 250 -17.57 15.92 -18.56
C LYS A 250 -17.87 15.19 -17.26
N SER A 251 -19.11 15.32 -16.81
CA SER A 251 -19.70 14.49 -15.77
C SER A 251 -20.66 13.53 -16.45
N LEU A 252 -20.28 12.25 -16.56
CA LEU A 252 -21.12 11.22 -17.16
C LEU A 252 -21.59 10.22 -16.09
N VAL A 253 -22.82 9.74 -16.26
CA VAL A 253 -23.39 8.60 -15.53
C VAL A 253 -23.96 7.61 -16.53
N ASP A 254 -24.04 6.34 -16.14
CA ASP A 254 -24.49 5.25 -17.03
C ASP A 254 -23.64 5.10 -18.31
N ALA A 255 -22.40 5.60 -18.25
CA ALA A 255 -21.39 5.43 -19.28
C ALA A 255 -20.75 4.04 -19.16
N TRP A 256 -20.13 3.59 -20.25
CA TRP A 256 -19.37 2.35 -20.31
C TRP A 256 -17.88 2.62 -20.41
N GLY A 257 -17.08 1.77 -19.76
CA GLY A 257 -15.63 1.76 -19.89
C GLY A 257 -15.18 0.49 -20.58
N LEU A 258 -14.36 0.63 -21.61
CA LEU A 258 -13.70 -0.47 -22.29
C LEU A 258 -12.21 -0.16 -22.43
N ALA A 259 -11.41 -1.15 -22.79
CA ALA A 259 -10.02 -0.94 -23.19
C ALA A 259 -9.77 -1.58 -24.55
N TYR A 260 -8.97 -0.91 -25.39
CA TYR A 260 -8.58 -1.39 -26.71
C TYR A 260 -7.24 -0.82 -27.10
N ASN A 261 -6.32 -1.65 -27.60
CA ASN A 261 -4.96 -1.25 -28.03
C ASN A 261 -4.24 -0.37 -27.00
N GLU A 262 -4.21 -0.80 -25.73
CA GLU A 262 -3.57 -0.06 -24.62
C GLU A 262 -4.17 1.33 -24.35
N GLN A 263 -5.37 1.60 -24.86
CA GLN A 263 -6.13 2.83 -24.59
C GLN A 263 -7.41 2.53 -23.83
N GLY A 264 -7.85 3.50 -23.04
CA GLY A 264 -9.14 3.45 -22.34
C GLY A 264 -10.22 4.10 -23.18
N LEU A 265 -11.40 3.50 -23.26
CA LEU A 265 -12.55 4.06 -23.96
C LEU A 265 -13.66 4.35 -22.96
N VAL A 266 -14.20 5.56 -22.97
CA VAL A 266 -15.44 5.93 -22.28
C VAL A 266 -16.51 6.16 -23.34
N LEU A 267 -17.56 5.35 -23.27
CA LEU A 267 -18.63 5.29 -24.24
C LEU A 267 -19.92 5.75 -23.62
N PHE A 268 -20.57 6.69 -24.30
CA PHE A 268 -21.97 7.02 -24.08
C PHE A 268 -22.30 7.39 -22.62
N GLY A 269 -23.58 7.38 -22.26
CA GLY A 269 -24.05 7.79 -20.95
C GLY A 269 -24.58 9.23 -20.93
N MET A 270 -25.21 9.59 -19.83
CA MET A 270 -25.89 10.88 -19.68
C MET A 270 -24.88 11.94 -19.24
N ASP A 271 -24.72 12.99 -20.04
CA ASP A 271 -24.05 14.22 -19.61
C ASP A 271 -24.95 14.93 -18.61
N THR A 272 -24.47 15.05 -17.39
CA THR A 272 -25.29 15.50 -16.26
C THR A 272 -25.54 17.01 -16.28
N ILE A 273 -24.83 17.76 -17.13
CA ILE A 273 -25.04 19.19 -17.33
C ILE A 273 -26.10 19.42 -18.41
N SER A 274 -25.98 18.74 -19.55
CA SER A 274 -26.93 18.88 -20.66
C SER A 274 -28.19 18.02 -20.49
N THR A 275 -28.15 17.01 -19.62
CA THR A 275 -29.16 15.95 -19.46
C THR A 275 -29.42 15.13 -20.73
N VAL A 276 -28.47 15.17 -21.68
CA VAL A 276 -28.51 14.45 -22.94
C VAL A 276 -27.58 13.25 -22.89
N TYR A 277 -28.01 12.12 -23.45
CA TYR A 277 -27.16 10.95 -23.63
C TYR A 277 -26.17 11.20 -24.76
N SER A 278 -24.88 11.08 -24.45
CA SER A 278 -23.82 11.28 -25.41
C SER A 278 -23.75 10.08 -26.36
N ASN A 279 -23.61 10.36 -27.65
CA ASN A 279 -23.25 9.38 -28.69
C ASN A 279 -21.73 9.37 -28.95
N THR A 280 -20.97 10.10 -28.14
CA THR A 280 -19.55 10.36 -28.35
C THR A 280 -18.72 9.32 -27.61
N THR A 281 -17.67 8.86 -28.28
CA THR A 281 -16.63 8.02 -27.71
C THR A 281 -15.43 8.88 -27.33
N TYR A 282 -14.90 8.68 -26.12
CA TYR A 282 -13.70 9.34 -25.63
C TYR A 282 -12.60 8.31 -25.40
N GLU A 283 -11.40 8.61 -25.83
CA GLU A 283 -10.21 7.76 -25.69
C GLU A 283 -9.24 8.39 -24.69
N PHE A 284 -8.79 7.62 -23.72
CA PHE A 284 -7.79 8.00 -22.73
C PHE A 284 -6.44 7.41 -23.10
N HIS A 285 -5.44 8.29 -23.19
CA HIS A 285 -4.05 7.93 -23.40
C HIS A 285 -3.30 7.94 -22.07
N PRO A 286 -2.80 6.78 -21.60
CA PRO A 286 -2.15 6.68 -20.30
C PRO A 286 -0.73 7.28 -20.28
N ASP A 287 -0.04 7.36 -21.41
CA ASP A 287 1.36 7.79 -21.47
C ASP A 287 1.58 9.27 -21.12
N ASP A 288 0.61 10.12 -21.45
CA ASP A 288 0.63 11.58 -21.25
C ASP A 288 -0.67 12.09 -20.57
N GLU A 289 -1.48 11.16 -20.06
CA GLU A 289 -2.71 11.40 -19.29
C GLU A 289 -3.67 12.40 -19.97
N HIS A 290 -4.04 12.15 -21.23
CA HIS A 290 -5.00 13.02 -21.93
C HIS A 290 -6.19 12.26 -22.50
N TRP A 291 -7.26 13.03 -22.75
CA TRP A 291 -8.50 12.55 -23.32
C TRP A 291 -8.69 13.12 -24.73
N LEU A 292 -8.99 12.25 -25.69
CA LEU A 292 -9.36 12.61 -27.06
C LEU A 292 -10.82 12.24 -27.32
N VAL A 293 -11.45 13.02 -28.20
CA VAL A 293 -12.75 12.67 -28.79
C VAL A 293 -12.49 11.85 -30.05
N LYS A 294 -13.23 10.75 -30.24
CA LYS A 294 -13.13 9.86 -31.40
C LYS A 294 -14.38 9.98 -32.29
N PRO A 295 -14.49 11.04 -33.11
CA PRO A 295 -15.66 11.27 -33.95
C PRO A 295 -15.94 10.14 -34.96
N GLU A 296 -14.91 9.40 -35.37
CA GLU A 296 -15.05 8.21 -36.22
C GLU A 296 -15.75 7.04 -35.53
N LEU A 297 -15.86 7.07 -34.19
CA LEU A 297 -16.57 6.08 -33.38
C LEU A 297 -17.93 6.60 -32.87
N GLU A 298 -18.36 7.78 -33.33
CA GLU A 298 -19.64 8.37 -32.93
C GLU A 298 -20.80 7.46 -33.32
N TYR A 299 -21.71 7.19 -32.38
CA TYR A 299 -22.86 6.34 -32.62
C TYR A 299 -23.93 7.10 -33.42
N PRO A 300 -24.40 6.56 -34.56
CA PRO A 300 -25.22 7.31 -35.52
C PRO A 300 -26.70 7.38 -35.13
N PHE A 301 -27.14 6.59 -34.14
CA PHE A 301 -28.52 6.53 -33.67
C PHE A 301 -28.68 7.23 -32.32
N GLU A 302 -29.91 7.42 -31.88
CA GLU A 302 -30.18 7.91 -30.52
C GLU A 302 -29.60 6.91 -29.49
N PRO A 303 -28.67 7.34 -28.62
CA PRO A 303 -28.05 6.45 -27.65
C PRO A 303 -29.07 5.91 -26.66
N THR A 304 -28.97 4.63 -26.36
CA THR A 304 -29.84 4.00 -25.37
C THR A 304 -29.35 4.34 -23.97
N ARG A 305 -30.29 4.45 -23.04
CA ARG A 305 -29.96 4.60 -21.62
C ARG A 305 -29.61 3.23 -21.07
N ILE A 306 -28.46 3.13 -20.39
CA ILE A 306 -28.05 1.93 -19.64
C ILE A 306 -28.08 0.66 -20.53
N GLY A 307 -27.58 0.79 -21.76
CA GLY A 307 -27.32 -0.31 -22.68
C GLY A 307 -26.13 -1.16 -22.23
N ILE A 308 -25.60 -1.99 -23.12
CA ILE A 308 -24.36 -2.74 -22.92
C ILE A 308 -23.35 -2.40 -24.01
N ALA A 309 -22.06 -2.47 -23.68
CA ALA A 309 -20.99 -2.38 -24.65
C ALA A 309 -19.91 -3.43 -24.35
N PHE A 310 -19.29 -3.99 -25.39
CA PHE A 310 -18.18 -4.92 -25.27
C PHE A 310 -17.33 -4.93 -26.54
N ILE A 311 -16.12 -5.47 -26.45
CA ILE A 311 -15.25 -5.70 -27.61
C ILE A 311 -15.01 -7.19 -27.78
N ALA A 312 -15.15 -7.67 -29.01
CA ALA A 312 -14.81 -9.02 -29.43
C ALA A 312 -14.30 -8.98 -30.87
N ASP A 313 -13.23 -9.71 -31.18
CA ASP A 313 -12.60 -9.77 -32.52
C ASP A 313 -12.42 -8.38 -33.18
N HIS A 314 -11.85 -7.42 -32.43
CA HIS A 314 -11.62 -6.03 -32.87
C HIS A 314 -12.88 -5.26 -33.29
N LYS A 315 -14.08 -5.75 -32.99
CA LYS A 315 -15.33 -5.02 -33.16
C LYS A 315 -15.81 -4.55 -31.80
N MET A 316 -16.25 -3.30 -31.75
CA MET A 316 -16.97 -2.76 -30.61
C MET A 316 -18.46 -2.93 -30.86
N TYR A 317 -19.13 -3.59 -29.91
CA TYR A 317 -20.57 -3.84 -29.93
C TYR A 317 -21.25 -2.90 -28.93
N TYR A 318 -22.43 -2.41 -29.30
CA TYR A 318 -23.28 -1.61 -28.43
C TYR A 318 -24.75 -1.93 -28.70
N GLY A 319 -25.58 -1.91 -27.67
CA GLY A 319 -27.01 -2.07 -27.84
C GLY A 319 -27.72 -2.31 -26.53
N PHE A 320 -28.90 -2.94 -26.58
CA PHE A 320 -29.82 -3.02 -25.44
C PHE A 320 -30.14 -1.64 -24.84
N GLY A 321 -30.72 -1.59 -23.65
CA GLY A 321 -31.09 -0.34 -22.99
C GLY A 321 -32.47 0.15 -23.41
N VAL A 322 -32.74 1.43 -23.14
CA VAL A 322 -34.05 2.04 -23.37
C VAL A 322 -33.95 3.41 -24.03
N ILE A 323 -34.81 3.67 -25.03
CA ILE A 323 -35.05 4.99 -25.64
C ILE A 323 -36.49 5.39 -25.32
N GLY A 324 -36.70 6.52 -24.65
CA GLY A 324 -38.03 6.88 -24.16
C GLY A 324 -38.61 5.79 -23.25
N GLN A 325 -39.58 5.02 -23.75
CA GLN A 325 -40.18 3.86 -23.07
C GLN A 325 -39.91 2.52 -23.78
N ASP A 326 -39.17 2.56 -24.90
CA ASP A 326 -38.91 1.41 -25.75
C ASP A 326 -37.62 0.73 -25.35
N TYR A 327 -37.76 -0.47 -24.80
CA TYR A 327 -36.63 -1.32 -24.43
C TYR A 327 -36.12 -2.06 -25.66
N LEU A 328 -34.88 -1.79 -26.04
CA LEU A 328 -34.27 -2.38 -27.21
C LEU A 328 -33.61 -3.73 -26.87
N ASN A 329 -33.63 -4.64 -27.84
CA ASN A 329 -32.99 -5.95 -27.78
C ASN A 329 -32.05 -6.20 -28.98
N GLN A 330 -31.67 -5.12 -29.64
CA GLN A 330 -30.74 -5.14 -30.78
C GLN A 330 -29.31 -4.88 -30.31
N LEU A 331 -28.35 -5.31 -31.14
CA LEU A 331 -26.96 -4.90 -31.08
C LEU A 331 -26.56 -4.26 -32.41
N ASP A 332 -25.64 -3.32 -32.32
CA ASP A 332 -24.94 -2.70 -33.41
C ASP A 332 -23.43 -2.91 -33.19
N TYR A 333 -22.63 -2.92 -34.24
CA TYR A 333 -21.17 -3.00 -34.11
C TYR A 333 -20.44 -2.06 -35.05
N ILE A 334 -19.22 -1.70 -34.67
CA ILE A 334 -18.25 -1.01 -35.52
C ILE A 334 -16.92 -1.77 -35.50
N ASP A 335 -16.30 -1.93 -36.67
CA ASP A 335 -14.97 -2.53 -36.78
C ASP A 335 -13.90 -1.50 -36.40
N LEU A 336 -13.20 -1.72 -35.29
CA LEU A 336 -12.17 -0.81 -34.78
C LEU A 336 -10.91 -0.78 -35.65
N LYS A 337 -10.70 -1.77 -36.54
CA LYS A 337 -9.64 -1.73 -37.56
C LYS A 337 -10.05 -0.90 -38.77
N GLN A 338 -11.35 -0.73 -39.01
CA GLN A 338 -11.89 0.01 -40.16
C GLN A 338 -13.07 0.91 -39.75
N PRO A 339 -12.89 1.87 -38.82
CA PRO A 339 -14.00 2.67 -38.29
C PRO A 339 -14.70 3.51 -39.37
N GLY A 340 -14.00 3.84 -40.47
CA GLY A 340 -14.58 4.55 -41.61
C GLY A 340 -15.74 3.82 -42.33
N ASN A 341 -15.93 2.52 -42.08
CA ASN A 341 -17.09 1.76 -42.58
C ASN A 341 -18.38 2.04 -41.78
N GLY A 342 -18.27 2.73 -40.64
CA GLY A 342 -19.38 3.08 -39.77
C GLY A 342 -19.98 1.89 -39.00
N TRP A 343 -21.03 2.19 -38.25
CA TRP A 343 -21.77 1.21 -37.46
C TRP A 343 -22.70 0.36 -38.33
N GLN A 344 -22.84 -0.91 -37.96
CA GLN A 344 -23.66 -1.91 -38.63
C GLN A 344 -24.63 -2.57 -37.65
N THR A 345 -25.91 -2.63 -38.00
CA THR A 345 -26.94 -3.27 -37.18
C THR A 345 -26.93 -4.78 -37.32
N ILE A 346 -26.95 -5.48 -36.19
CA ILE A 346 -27.06 -6.93 -36.14
C ILE A 346 -28.53 -7.32 -36.21
N VAL A 347 -28.89 -8.00 -37.29
CA VAL A 347 -30.21 -8.58 -37.45
C VAL A 347 -30.15 -10.03 -36.97
N GLY A 348 -30.75 -10.27 -35.80
CA GLY A 348 -30.92 -11.62 -35.26
C GLY A 348 -32.02 -12.42 -36.00
N PRO A 349 -32.11 -13.74 -35.77
CA PRO A 349 -33.18 -14.56 -36.32
C PRO A 349 -34.56 -14.03 -35.90
N SER A 350 -35.50 -13.91 -36.85
CA SER A 350 -36.85 -13.36 -36.58
C SER A 350 -37.66 -14.12 -35.52
N ASN A 351 -37.27 -15.36 -35.23
CA ASN A 351 -37.87 -16.23 -34.22
C ASN A 351 -37.12 -16.24 -32.87
N PHE A 352 -35.96 -15.59 -32.77
CA PHE A 352 -35.22 -15.48 -31.51
C PHE A 352 -35.63 -14.20 -30.77
N ILE A 353 -36.47 -14.35 -29.76
CA ILE A 353 -36.92 -13.22 -28.94
C ILE A 353 -36.18 -13.25 -27.61
N PHE A 354 -35.33 -12.25 -27.42
CA PHE A 354 -34.76 -11.90 -26.12
C PHE A 354 -35.31 -10.54 -25.70
N SER A 355 -35.76 -10.42 -24.45
CA SER A 355 -36.44 -9.20 -24.00
C SER A 355 -35.45 -8.03 -23.94
N GLY A 356 -35.86 -6.87 -24.44
CA GLY A 356 -35.12 -5.63 -24.22
C GLY A 356 -35.09 -5.27 -22.74
N ARG A 357 -33.97 -4.70 -22.29
CA ARG A 357 -33.66 -4.52 -20.87
C ARG A 357 -32.54 -3.48 -20.65
N VAL A 358 -32.49 -2.95 -19.44
CA VAL A 358 -31.41 -2.08 -18.93
C VAL A 358 -30.57 -2.80 -17.88
N SER A 359 -29.38 -2.29 -17.58
CA SER A 359 -28.52 -2.78 -16.48
C SER A 359 -28.21 -4.27 -16.56
N ALA A 360 -28.18 -4.81 -17.78
CA ALA A 360 -27.72 -6.15 -18.08
C ALA A 360 -26.19 -6.22 -17.97
N VAL A 361 -25.67 -7.44 -17.88
CA VAL A 361 -24.24 -7.70 -17.88
C VAL A 361 -23.83 -8.41 -19.15
N VAL A 362 -22.56 -8.26 -19.51
CA VAL A 362 -21.93 -8.98 -20.62
C VAL A 362 -20.50 -9.38 -20.24
N PHE A 363 -20.10 -10.58 -20.66
CA PHE A 363 -18.71 -11.02 -20.70
C PHE A 363 -18.45 -11.76 -22.01
N THR A 364 -17.19 -11.84 -22.43
CA THR A 364 -16.80 -12.47 -23.69
C THR A 364 -15.92 -13.69 -23.44
N HIS A 365 -16.03 -14.69 -24.30
CA HIS A 365 -15.15 -15.86 -24.34
C HIS A 365 -14.92 -16.20 -25.81
N GLU A 366 -13.68 -16.16 -26.25
CA GLU A 366 -13.31 -16.37 -27.65
C GLU A 366 -14.09 -15.43 -28.59
N ASP A 367 -14.86 -15.98 -29.54
CA ASP A 367 -15.70 -15.26 -30.49
C ASP A 367 -17.16 -15.12 -30.02
N LYS A 368 -17.42 -15.33 -28.73
CA LYS A 368 -18.78 -15.31 -28.14
C LYS A 368 -18.93 -14.25 -27.07
N ALA A 369 -20.14 -13.68 -27.01
CA ALA A 369 -20.57 -12.80 -25.94
C ALA A 369 -21.76 -13.42 -25.19
N TYR A 370 -21.70 -13.40 -23.87
CA TYR A 370 -22.76 -13.90 -22.99
C TYR A 370 -23.45 -12.72 -22.34
N ILE A 371 -24.74 -12.54 -22.64
CA ILE A 371 -25.53 -11.37 -22.23
C ILE A 371 -26.70 -11.84 -21.38
N GLY A 372 -26.90 -11.25 -20.21
CA GLY A 372 -27.99 -11.65 -19.34
C GLY A 372 -28.26 -10.69 -18.20
N THR A 373 -29.12 -11.12 -17.27
CA THR A 373 -29.63 -10.30 -16.16
C THR A 373 -30.35 -9.04 -16.66
N GLY A 374 -30.42 -7.99 -15.86
CA GLY A 374 -31.03 -6.70 -16.19
C GLY A 374 -32.51 -6.63 -15.82
N SER A 375 -33.12 -5.49 -16.11
CA SER A 375 -34.53 -5.27 -15.85
C SER A 375 -35.25 -4.50 -16.95
N ARG A 376 -36.58 -4.54 -16.89
CA ARG A 376 -37.45 -3.61 -17.60
C ARG A 376 -38.62 -3.19 -16.72
N PHE A 377 -39.17 -2.01 -16.94
CA PHE A 377 -40.43 -1.60 -16.32
C PHE A 377 -41.62 -1.98 -17.20
N SER A 378 -42.69 -2.50 -16.58
CA SER A 378 -43.84 -3.08 -17.27
C SER A 378 -44.66 -2.07 -18.10
N ASN A 379 -44.87 -0.85 -17.62
CA ASN A 379 -45.42 0.29 -18.36
C ASN A 379 -45.31 1.61 -17.56
N ALA A 380 -45.64 2.74 -18.21
CA ALA A 380 -45.54 4.08 -17.62
C ALA A 380 -46.62 4.42 -16.56
N ALA A 381 -47.75 3.68 -16.53
CA ALA A 381 -48.87 3.98 -15.63
C ALA A 381 -48.71 3.32 -14.25
N ASN A 382 -48.10 2.13 -14.21
CA ASN A 382 -47.79 1.42 -12.98
C ASN A 382 -46.51 0.59 -13.19
N PRO A 383 -45.32 1.21 -13.01
CA PRO A 383 -44.06 0.58 -13.36
C PRO A 383 -43.70 -0.50 -12.32
N GLU A 384 -44.01 -1.75 -12.63
CA GLU A 384 -43.43 -2.89 -11.96
C GLU A 384 -42.09 -3.24 -12.63
N GLU A 385 -41.03 -3.37 -11.85
CA GLU A 385 -39.72 -3.78 -12.35
C GLU A 385 -39.68 -5.30 -12.54
N ILE A 386 -39.56 -5.72 -13.80
CA ILE A 386 -39.34 -7.12 -14.19
C ILE A 386 -37.83 -7.34 -14.22
N LEU A 387 -37.34 -8.13 -13.30
CA LEU A 387 -35.93 -8.52 -13.20
C LEU A 387 -35.71 -9.86 -13.89
N TYR A 388 -34.62 -9.95 -14.63
CA TYR A 388 -34.29 -11.12 -15.44
C TYR A 388 -33.10 -11.89 -14.87
N ASN A 389 -33.10 -13.21 -15.10
CA ASN A 389 -31.96 -14.09 -14.87
C ASN A 389 -31.59 -14.93 -16.11
N ASP A 390 -32.29 -14.76 -17.22
CA ASP A 390 -31.96 -15.44 -18.47
C ASP A 390 -30.65 -14.90 -19.06
N PHE A 391 -29.94 -15.78 -19.76
CA PHE A 391 -28.74 -15.47 -20.51
C PHE A 391 -28.85 -15.97 -21.94
N ILE A 392 -28.16 -15.27 -22.83
CA ILE A 392 -27.97 -15.64 -24.22
C ILE A 392 -26.49 -15.66 -24.57
N GLU A 393 -26.14 -16.53 -25.50
CA GLU A 393 -24.85 -16.53 -26.17
C GLU A 393 -25.04 -15.94 -27.57
N TYR A 394 -24.20 -14.98 -27.92
CA TYR A 394 -24.06 -14.42 -29.25
C TYR A 394 -22.72 -14.84 -29.84
N ASN A 395 -22.72 -15.62 -30.92
CA ASN A 395 -21.51 -15.92 -31.68
C ASN A 395 -21.29 -14.81 -32.72
N THR A 396 -20.18 -14.09 -32.56
CA THR A 396 -19.79 -12.93 -33.38
C THR A 396 -19.26 -13.31 -34.77
N SER A 397 -18.76 -14.53 -34.94
CA SER A 397 -18.25 -15.06 -36.21
C SER A 397 -19.38 -15.51 -37.14
N THR A 398 -20.41 -16.15 -36.58
CA THR A 398 -21.51 -16.76 -37.35
C THR A 398 -22.79 -15.93 -37.33
N ASN A 399 -22.85 -14.88 -36.50
CA ASN A 399 -24.05 -14.10 -36.25
C ASN A 399 -25.25 -14.97 -35.77
N THR A 400 -24.98 -15.91 -34.87
CA THR A 400 -26.01 -16.79 -34.30
C THR A 400 -26.23 -16.53 -32.83
N TRP A 401 -27.45 -16.79 -32.39
CA TRP A 401 -27.91 -16.54 -31.03
C TRP A 401 -28.53 -17.80 -30.46
N ARG A 402 -28.22 -18.12 -29.20
CA ARG A 402 -28.92 -19.18 -28.45
C ARG A 402 -29.12 -18.79 -26.99
N LYS A 403 -30.08 -19.43 -26.34
CA LYS A 403 -30.24 -19.33 -24.88
C LYS A 403 -29.21 -20.23 -24.21
N VAL A 404 -28.70 -19.78 -23.07
CA VAL A 404 -27.81 -20.56 -22.20
C VAL A 404 -28.38 -20.61 -20.78
N ALA A 405 -27.69 -21.30 -19.87
CA ALA A 405 -28.18 -21.52 -18.52
C ALA A 405 -28.54 -20.18 -17.82
N PRO A 406 -29.73 -20.07 -17.21
CA PRO A 406 -30.10 -18.89 -16.46
C PRO A 406 -29.29 -18.80 -15.17
N LEU A 407 -28.95 -17.58 -14.75
CA LEU A 407 -28.22 -17.32 -13.52
C LEU A 407 -29.07 -17.73 -12.31
N PRO A 408 -28.55 -18.57 -11.40
CA PRO A 408 -29.24 -18.86 -10.16
C PRO A 408 -29.11 -17.71 -9.15
N LEU A 409 -29.94 -17.77 -8.10
CA LEU A 409 -29.92 -16.81 -7.00
C LEU A 409 -29.71 -17.56 -5.69
N ARG A 410 -28.67 -17.20 -4.94
CA ARG A 410 -28.42 -17.71 -3.59
C ARG A 410 -28.30 -16.55 -2.60
N ASN A 411 -29.11 -16.59 -1.53
CA ASN A 411 -29.01 -15.64 -0.43
C ASN A 411 -28.18 -16.23 0.71
N GLU A 412 -27.46 -15.40 1.46
CA GLU A 412 -26.75 -15.85 2.66
C GLU A 412 -27.70 -16.51 3.66
N GLY A 413 -27.27 -17.64 4.22
CA GLY A 413 -28.07 -18.42 5.16
C GLY A 413 -29.13 -19.33 4.51
N MET A 414 -29.25 -19.35 3.18
CA MET A 414 -30.10 -20.29 2.46
C MET A 414 -29.25 -21.45 1.91
N GLU A 415 -29.72 -22.68 2.10
CA GLU A 415 -29.03 -23.89 1.63
C GLU A 415 -29.30 -24.21 0.15
N ASN A 416 -30.41 -23.72 -0.41
CA ASN A 416 -30.87 -24.04 -1.76
C ASN A 416 -30.83 -22.84 -2.70
N ASP A 417 -30.51 -23.12 -3.96
CA ASP A 417 -30.61 -22.16 -5.06
C ASP A 417 -32.05 -21.89 -5.44
N SER A 418 -32.31 -20.66 -5.87
CA SER A 418 -33.61 -20.22 -6.33
C SER A 418 -33.53 -19.58 -7.71
N SER A 419 -34.66 -19.55 -8.39
CA SER A 419 -34.83 -18.73 -9.59
C SER A 419 -35.16 -17.29 -9.16
N GLY A 420 -34.43 -16.31 -9.66
CA GLY A 420 -34.71 -14.91 -9.40
C GLY A 420 -33.80 -13.97 -10.19
N GLY A 421 -34.41 -12.96 -10.81
CA GLY A 421 -33.69 -11.99 -11.63
C GLY A 421 -32.91 -10.95 -10.82
N ARG A 422 -31.98 -10.28 -11.48
CA ARG A 422 -31.24 -9.15 -10.91
C ARG A 422 -30.88 -8.11 -11.97
N ALA A 423 -30.68 -6.86 -11.54
CA ALA A 423 -30.18 -5.79 -12.40
C ALA A 423 -29.01 -5.05 -11.73
N GLY A 424 -28.14 -4.44 -12.55
CA GLY A 424 -26.97 -3.71 -12.07
C GLY A 424 -25.95 -4.62 -11.38
N ALA A 425 -25.88 -5.87 -11.84
CA ALA A 425 -24.87 -6.83 -11.41
C ALA A 425 -23.49 -6.48 -12.01
N ILE A 426 -22.46 -7.15 -11.53
CA ILE A 426 -21.12 -7.13 -12.16
C ILE A 426 -20.93 -8.40 -12.96
N ALA A 427 -20.19 -8.31 -14.07
CA ALA A 427 -19.63 -9.45 -14.78
C ALA A 427 -18.17 -9.18 -15.13
N PHE A 428 -17.33 -10.19 -15.03
CA PHE A 428 -15.91 -10.07 -15.37
C PHE A 428 -15.30 -11.41 -15.72
N GLU A 429 -14.28 -11.39 -16.57
CA GLU A 429 -13.36 -12.50 -16.77
C GLU A 429 -12.11 -12.26 -15.93
N VAL A 430 -11.64 -13.26 -15.19
CA VAL A 430 -10.32 -13.24 -14.56
C VAL A 430 -9.68 -14.62 -14.66
N ASP A 431 -8.43 -14.68 -15.10
CA ASP A 431 -7.69 -15.94 -15.31
C ASP A 431 -8.47 -16.98 -16.15
N ARG A 432 -9.16 -16.52 -17.21
CA ARG A 432 -10.04 -17.32 -18.10
C ARG A 432 -11.24 -17.98 -17.42
N ARG A 433 -11.67 -17.42 -16.29
CA ARG A 433 -12.90 -17.79 -15.58
C ARG A 433 -13.89 -16.64 -15.59
N TYR A 434 -15.18 -16.95 -15.72
CA TYR A 434 -16.22 -15.96 -15.99
C TYR A 434 -17.13 -15.85 -14.78
N PHE A 435 -17.25 -14.65 -14.21
CA PHE A 435 -18.00 -14.45 -12.98
C PHE A 435 -19.13 -13.46 -13.16
N VAL A 436 -20.27 -13.74 -12.52
CA VAL A 436 -21.39 -12.81 -12.37
C VAL A 436 -21.84 -12.79 -10.92
N GLY A 437 -22.05 -11.60 -10.37
CA GLY A 437 -22.46 -11.45 -8.99
C GLY A 437 -23.01 -10.08 -8.65
N LEU A 438 -23.36 -9.89 -7.38
CA LEU A 438 -23.94 -8.65 -6.86
C LEU A 438 -25.23 -8.25 -7.61
N GLY A 439 -25.60 -6.98 -7.60
CA GLY A 439 -26.83 -6.46 -8.21
C GLY A 439 -28.01 -6.42 -7.25
N GLN A 440 -29.17 -6.05 -7.79
CA GLN A 440 -30.42 -5.92 -7.05
C GLN A 440 -31.45 -6.90 -7.57
N SER A 441 -32.03 -7.72 -6.69
CA SER A 441 -33.08 -8.71 -7.02
C SER A 441 -34.49 -8.27 -6.58
N SER A 442 -34.59 -7.17 -5.85
CA SER A 442 -35.83 -6.42 -5.60
C SER A 442 -35.49 -5.07 -4.98
N ILE A 443 -36.46 -4.16 -4.88
CA ILE A 443 -36.25 -2.86 -4.23
C ILE A 443 -35.71 -2.98 -2.78
N ALA A 444 -35.99 -4.09 -2.10
CA ALA A 444 -35.57 -4.35 -0.73
C ALA A 444 -34.40 -5.36 -0.61
N SER A 445 -33.82 -5.84 -1.73
CA SER A 445 -32.77 -6.86 -1.70
C SER A 445 -31.67 -6.60 -2.73
N THR A 446 -30.46 -6.37 -2.21
CA THR A 446 -29.22 -6.43 -2.97
C THR A 446 -28.50 -7.75 -2.71
N GLN A 447 -27.82 -8.25 -3.72
CA GLN A 447 -27.24 -9.58 -3.72
C GLN A 447 -25.75 -9.55 -3.38
N LYS A 448 -25.27 -10.67 -2.84
CA LYS A 448 -23.87 -10.89 -2.45
C LYS A 448 -23.27 -12.11 -3.13
N ASP A 449 -24.07 -12.99 -3.71
CA ASP A 449 -23.56 -14.17 -4.38
C ASP A 449 -22.68 -13.82 -5.58
N LEU A 450 -21.65 -14.62 -5.76
CA LEU A 450 -20.77 -14.64 -6.92
C LEU A 450 -20.84 -16.04 -7.51
N TRP A 451 -21.20 -16.11 -8.79
CA TRP A 451 -21.32 -17.32 -9.57
C TRP A 451 -20.22 -17.35 -10.62
N GLU A 452 -19.61 -18.52 -10.80
CA GLU A 452 -18.73 -18.82 -11.93
C GLU A 452 -19.56 -19.49 -13.04
N PHE A 453 -19.39 -19.02 -14.27
CA PHE A 453 -19.99 -19.62 -15.45
C PHE A 453 -18.96 -20.51 -16.15
N HIS A 454 -19.34 -21.76 -16.37
CA HIS A 454 -18.64 -22.70 -17.23
C HIS A 454 -19.33 -22.69 -18.59
N PRO A 455 -18.76 -22.05 -19.64
CA PRO A 455 -19.40 -21.92 -20.93
C PRO A 455 -19.66 -23.27 -21.62
N PRO A 456 -20.64 -23.33 -22.54
CA PRO A 456 -20.83 -24.51 -23.39
C PRO A 456 -19.52 -24.95 -24.07
N LYS A 457 -19.27 -26.26 -24.12
CA LYS A 457 -18.10 -26.86 -24.78
C LYS A 457 -18.31 -27.09 -26.27
N SER A 458 -19.55 -26.93 -26.74
CA SER A 458 -19.94 -27.08 -28.14
C SER A 458 -21.09 -26.13 -28.51
N ASP A 459 -21.39 -26.03 -29.80
CA ASP A 459 -22.55 -25.28 -30.32
C ASP A 459 -23.85 -26.11 -30.31
N ASP A 460 -23.87 -27.28 -29.66
CA ASP A 460 -25.11 -28.05 -29.46
C ASP A 460 -26.11 -27.23 -28.62
N ILE A 461 -27.35 -27.13 -29.10
CA ILE A 461 -28.41 -26.37 -28.42
C ILE A 461 -28.77 -26.93 -27.03
N GLN A 462 -28.42 -28.19 -26.74
CA GLN A 462 -28.61 -28.80 -25.41
C GLN A 462 -27.47 -28.47 -24.44
N ASP A 463 -26.30 -28.12 -24.96
CA ASP A 463 -25.16 -27.67 -24.16
C ASP A 463 -25.32 -26.18 -23.87
N ILE A 464 -25.93 -25.88 -22.71
CA ILE A 464 -26.27 -24.52 -22.29
C ILE A 464 -25.27 -23.95 -21.28
N GLY A 465 -24.17 -24.66 -21.00
CA GLY A 465 -23.23 -24.29 -19.95
C GLY A 465 -23.81 -24.48 -18.55
N GLU A 466 -22.99 -24.23 -17.55
CA GLU A 466 -23.33 -24.49 -16.14
C GLU A 466 -22.88 -23.32 -15.25
N TRP A 467 -23.67 -23.01 -14.24
CA TRP A 467 -23.30 -22.04 -13.20
C TRP A 467 -22.89 -22.77 -11.93
N GLU A 468 -21.76 -22.37 -11.36
CA GLU A 468 -21.25 -22.86 -10.09
C GLU A 468 -21.24 -21.73 -9.06
N PHE A 469 -21.81 -21.99 -7.88
CA PHE A 469 -21.72 -21.01 -6.80
C PHE A 469 -20.29 -20.97 -6.29
N HIS A 470 -19.64 -19.81 -6.37
CA HIS A 470 -18.27 -19.67 -5.93
C HIS A 470 -18.19 -19.20 -4.47
N SER A 471 -18.79 -18.05 -4.17
CA SER A 471 -18.71 -17.46 -2.83
C SER A 471 -19.72 -16.35 -2.63
N PHE A 472 -19.87 -15.90 -1.39
CA PHE A 472 -20.47 -14.60 -1.12
C PHE A 472 -19.39 -13.52 -1.06
N PHE A 473 -19.67 -12.39 -1.69
CA PHE A 473 -18.95 -11.15 -1.48
C PHE A 473 -18.98 -10.78 0.02
N PRO A 474 -17.84 -10.53 0.69
CA PRO A 474 -17.84 -10.34 2.14
C PRO A 474 -18.45 -9.00 2.60
N GLY A 475 -18.48 -8.00 1.71
CA GLY A 475 -19.08 -6.70 2.00
C GLY A 475 -20.61 -6.70 1.93
N GLU A 476 -21.22 -5.53 2.11
CA GLU A 476 -22.67 -5.40 1.91
C GLU A 476 -23.04 -5.56 0.42
N GLY A 477 -24.14 -6.26 0.15
CA GLY A 477 -24.68 -6.42 -1.20
C GLY A 477 -25.03 -5.07 -1.83
N ARG A 478 -24.80 -4.94 -3.13
CA ARG A 478 -24.88 -3.65 -3.85
C ARG A 478 -25.16 -3.83 -5.33
N LYS A 479 -25.68 -2.80 -5.99
CA LYS A 479 -25.82 -2.73 -7.46
C LYS A 479 -24.94 -1.64 -8.05
N ASN A 480 -24.72 -1.69 -9.36
CA ASN A 480 -23.93 -0.72 -10.12
C ASN A 480 -22.54 -0.50 -9.48
N ALA A 481 -21.99 -1.58 -8.92
CA ALA A 481 -20.60 -1.64 -8.51
C ALA A 481 -19.71 -1.67 -9.76
N VAL A 482 -18.44 -1.35 -9.55
CA VAL A 482 -17.45 -1.33 -10.61
C VAL A 482 -16.47 -2.47 -10.39
N VAL A 483 -16.08 -3.12 -11.48
CA VAL A 483 -15.05 -4.15 -11.50
C VAL A 483 -13.94 -3.77 -12.49
N GLY A 484 -12.69 -3.87 -12.07
CA GLY A 484 -11.53 -3.86 -12.96
C GLY A 484 -10.72 -5.14 -12.75
N VAL A 485 -10.05 -5.64 -13.78
CA VAL A 485 -9.29 -6.90 -13.69
C VAL A 485 -7.86 -6.60 -14.04
N ALA A 486 -6.96 -6.78 -13.08
CA ALA A 486 -5.53 -6.69 -13.33
C ALA A 486 -4.87 -8.03 -12.98
N GLY A 487 -4.43 -8.70 -14.03
CA GLY A 487 -3.63 -9.92 -13.93
C GLY A 487 -4.55 -11.07 -13.60
N LYS A 488 -4.33 -11.70 -12.46
CA LYS A 488 -5.17 -12.80 -11.97
C LYS A 488 -6.19 -12.38 -10.91
N LYS A 489 -6.36 -11.08 -10.70
CA LYS A 489 -7.19 -10.55 -9.63
C LYS A 489 -8.22 -9.58 -10.19
N ALA A 490 -9.43 -9.70 -9.70
CA ALA A 490 -10.50 -8.74 -9.94
C ALA A 490 -10.59 -7.79 -8.76
N PHE A 491 -10.88 -6.53 -9.06
CA PHE A 491 -10.92 -5.43 -8.13
C PHE A 491 -12.33 -4.85 -8.16
N ILE A 492 -13.06 -5.01 -7.07
CA ILE A 492 -14.50 -4.72 -7.00
C ILE A 492 -14.75 -3.67 -5.94
N GLY A 493 -15.50 -2.64 -6.27
CA GLY A 493 -15.94 -1.68 -5.26
C GLY A 493 -16.98 -0.70 -5.76
N LEU A 494 -17.11 0.39 -5.01
CA LEU A 494 -18.14 1.41 -5.24
C LEU A 494 -19.56 0.80 -5.21
N GLY A 495 -20.51 1.46 -5.86
CA GLY A 495 -21.86 0.99 -6.05
C GLY A 495 -22.83 1.45 -4.96
N ASP A 496 -24.09 1.08 -5.18
CA ASP A 496 -25.24 1.48 -4.39
C ASP A 496 -25.72 0.30 -3.53
N ARG A 497 -25.58 0.43 -2.21
CA ARG A 497 -26.18 -0.48 -1.23
C ARG A 497 -27.64 -0.07 -1.01
N LEU A 498 -28.43 -0.93 -0.35
CA LEU A 498 -29.82 -0.61 -0.03
C LEU A 498 -29.98 0.78 0.62
N ASN A 499 -31.05 1.46 0.21
CA ASN A 499 -31.44 2.81 0.64
C ASN A 499 -30.48 3.93 0.21
N ASN A 500 -29.97 3.89 -1.03
CA ASN A 500 -29.10 4.91 -1.61
C ASN A 500 -27.80 5.12 -0.81
N ARG A 501 -27.26 4.05 -0.24
CA ARG A 501 -26.02 4.09 0.55
C ARG A 501 -24.85 3.77 -0.37
N PHE A 502 -24.26 4.81 -0.94
CA PHE A 502 -23.12 4.70 -1.84
C PHE A 502 -21.87 4.25 -1.11
N SER A 503 -21.01 3.53 -1.82
CA SER A 503 -19.79 2.94 -1.25
C SER A 503 -18.53 3.53 -1.88
N ASN A 504 -17.43 3.51 -1.13
CA ASN A 504 -16.06 3.70 -1.62
C ASN A 504 -15.11 2.61 -1.12
N ASP A 505 -15.62 1.53 -0.52
CA ASP A 505 -14.80 0.36 -0.20
C ASP A 505 -14.40 -0.36 -1.49
N TYR A 506 -13.21 -0.94 -1.45
CA TYR A 506 -12.59 -1.64 -2.57
C TYR A 506 -12.03 -2.98 -2.10
N TRP A 507 -12.34 -4.03 -2.84
CA TRP A 507 -12.05 -5.42 -2.51
C TRP A 507 -11.28 -6.08 -3.66
N VAL A 508 -10.39 -6.99 -3.29
CA VAL A 508 -9.72 -7.87 -4.25
C VAL A 508 -10.39 -9.22 -4.20
N PHE A 509 -10.68 -9.77 -5.37
CA PHE A 509 -11.08 -11.15 -5.54
C PHE A 509 -9.99 -11.86 -6.34
N ASP A 510 -9.41 -12.87 -5.69
CA ASP A 510 -8.57 -13.85 -6.34
C ASP A 510 -9.39 -15.15 -6.43
N PRO A 511 -9.62 -15.69 -7.63
CA PRO A 511 -10.51 -16.81 -7.80
C PRO A 511 -9.93 -18.14 -7.30
N ASP A 512 -8.66 -18.22 -6.88
CA ASP A 512 -8.07 -19.40 -6.22
C ASP A 512 -8.08 -19.27 -4.68
N THR A 513 -7.91 -18.06 -4.16
CA THR A 513 -7.74 -17.82 -2.71
C THR A 513 -8.90 -17.06 -2.04
N GLY A 514 -9.83 -16.52 -2.84
CA GLY A 514 -11.02 -15.80 -2.39
C GLY A 514 -10.81 -14.30 -2.24
N TRP A 515 -11.58 -13.71 -1.31
CA TRP A 515 -11.68 -12.26 -1.14
C TRP A 515 -10.66 -11.72 -0.14
N SER A 516 -10.11 -10.53 -0.42
CA SER A 516 -9.24 -9.80 0.50
C SER A 516 -9.52 -8.30 0.49
N LYS A 517 -9.15 -7.66 1.60
CA LYS A 517 -9.15 -6.21 1.80
C LYS A 517 -7.74 -5.64 2.06
N ASP A 518 -6.71 -6.48 1.99
CA ASP A 518 -5.30 -6.06 2.14
C ASP A 518 -4.81 -5.33 0.88
N MET A 519 -5.38 -4.15 0.67
CA MET A 519 -5.05 -3.23 -0.41
C MET A 519 -5.35 -1.79 0.01
N THR A 520 -4.74 -0.84 -0.67
CA THR A 520 -5.03 0.58 -0.47
C THR A 520 -6.45 0.88 -0.98
N GLN A 521 -7.29 1.41 -0.07
CA GLN A 521 -8.69 1.71 -0.36
C GLN A 521 -8.82 2.91 -1.30
N PHE A 522 -9.90 2.96 -2.08
CA PHE A 522 -10.15 4.03 -3.03
C PHE A 522 -10.29 5.38 -2.30
N PRO A 523 -9.46 6.40 -2.62
CA PRO A 523 -9.44 7.67 -1.90
C PRO A 523 -10.60 8.61 -2.29
N GLY A 524 -11.27 8.34 -3.42
CA GLY A 524 -12.36 9.17 -3.91
C GLY A 524 -13.65 9.02 -3.09
N ASP A 525 -14.56 9.98 -3.31
CA ASP A 525 -15.91 9.97 -2.73
C ASP A 525 -16.68 8.68 -3.06
N THR A 526 -17.57 8.27 -2.14
CA THR A 526 -18.54 7.19 -2.36
C THR A 526 -19.37 7.45 -3.60
N ARG A 527 -19.54 6.48 -4.51
CA ARG A 527 -20.29 6.71 -5.75
C ARG A 527 -20.88 5.43 -6.36
N THR A 528 -21.80 5.60 -7.30
CA THR A 528 -22.42 4.55 -8.13
C THR A 528 -22.38 4.96 -9.60
N GLN A 529 -22.65 4.01 -10.51
CA GLN A 529 -22.65 4.24 -11.97
C GLN A 529 -21.32 4.84 -12.47
N ALA A 530 -20.23 4.49 -11.79
CA ALA A 530 -18.88 4.85 -12.18
C ALA A 530 -18.40 3.93 -13.32
N VAL A 531 -17.32 4.34 -13.96
CA VAL A 531 -16.71 3.64 -15.10
C VAL A 531 -15.38 3.05 -14.66
N SER A 532 -15.07 1.85 -15.16
CA SER A 532 -13.71 1.29 -15.13
C SER A 532 -13.28 0.76 -16.49
N PHE A 533 -11.97 0.72 -16.68
CA PHE A 533 -11.30 -0.05 -17.72
C PHE A 533 -9.92 -0.45 -17.21
N THR A 534 -9.28 -1.44 -17.83
CA THR A 534 -7.93 -1.88 -17.46
C THR A 534 -7.01 -1.75 -18.65
N ILE A 535 -5.87 -1.07 -18.43
CA ILE A 535 -4.78 -0.95 -19.40
C ILE A 535 -3.51 -1.42 -18.70
N ASP A 536 -2.71 -2.25 -19.36
CA ASP A 536 -1.40 -2.69 -18.86
C ASP A 536 -1.38 -3.09 -17.39
N ASN A 537 -2.35 -3.93 -17.01
CA ASN A 537 -2.48 -4.45 -15.64
C ASN A 537 -2.74 -3.38 -14.58
N GLN A 538 -3.26 -2.22 -14.97
CA GLN A 538 -3.64 -1.12 -14.09
C GLN A 538 -5.13 -0.81 -14.28
N VAL A 539 -5.83 -0.65 -13.16
CA VAL A 539 -7.28 -0.41 -13.18
C VAL A 539 -7.53 1.08 -13.14
N TYR A 540 -8.14 1.61 -14.19
CA TYR A 540 -8.59 3.00 -14.24
C TYR A 540 -10.06 3.06 -13.82
N MET A 541 -10.39 4.08 -13.05
CA MET A 541 -11.72 4.27 -12.49
C MET A 541 -12.07 5.75 -12.37
N GLY A 542 -13.30 6.12 -12.71
CA GLY A 542 -13.77 7.48 -12.56
C GLY A 542 -15.26 7.65 -12.73
N LEU A 543 -15.69 8.91 -12.81
CA LEU A 543 -17.08 9.30 -13.11
C LEU A 543 -18.10 8.79 -12.09
N GLY A 544 -19.37 8.75 -12.48
CA GLY A 544 -20.48 8.33 -11.64
C GLY A 544 -21.03 9.45 -10.77
N ARG A 545 -21.89 9.06 -9.83
CA ARG A 545 -22.60 10.01 -8.97
C ARG A 545 -22.79 9.51 -7.56
N ARG A 546 -23.18 10.44 -6.69
CA ARG A 546 -23.76 10.15 -5.37
C ARG A 546 -24.84 11.14 -5.04
N SER A 547 -25.79 10.72 -4.22
CA SER A 547 -26.75 11.59 -3.58
C SER A 547 -26.26 11.96 -2.17
N ARG A 548 -26.37 13.23 -1.80
CA ARG A 548 -26.07 13.75 -0.47
C ARG A 548 -27.31 14.39 0.13
N ALA A 549 -27.67 13.98 1.35
CA ALA A 549 -28.71 14.66 2.11
C ALA A 549 -28.16 15.96 2.74
N ILE A 550 -28.81 17.09 2.49
CA ILE A 550 -28.57 18.39 3.13
C ILE A 550 -29.92 19.00 3.49
N GLU A 551 -30.16 19.26 4.79
CA GLU A 551 -31.36 19.97 5.29
C GLU A 551 -32.69 19.49 4.65
N ASN A 552 -32.93 18.17 4.66
CA ASN A 552 -34.09 17.50 4.07
C ASN A 552 -34.20 17.53 2.53
N LYS A 553 -33.14 17.88 1.81
CA LYS A 553 -33.04 17.75 0.35
C LYS A 553 -31.95 16.77 -0.04
N PHE A 554 -32.19 16.00 -1.10
CA PHE A 554 -31.17 15.20 -1.76
C PHE A 554 -30.53 16.03 -2.88
N ILE A 555 -29.20 16.12 -2.86
CA ILE A 555 -28.41 16.80 -3.88
C ILE A 555 -27.55 15.74 -4.58
N GLU A 556 -27.70 15.64 -5.90
CA GLU A 556 -26.82 14.80 -6.71
C GLU A 556 -25.47 15.50 -6.91
N VAL A 557 -24.40 14.77 -6.66
CA VAL A 557 -23.02 15.16 -6.89
C VAL A 557 -22.47 14.25 -7.98
N TYR A 558 -21.97 14.86 -9.04
CA TYR A 558 -21.43 14.15 -10.20
C TYR A 558 -19.91 14.29 -10.25
N HIS A 559 -19.26 13.19 -10.58
CA HIS A 559 -17.82 13.08 -10.52
C HIS A 559 -17.19 13.21 -11.91
N ARG A 560 -15.98 13.76 -11.93
CA ARG A 560 -15.14 13.93 -13.13
C ARG A 560 -13.73 13.41 -12.94
N ASP A 561 -13.36 13.12 -11.69
CA ASP A 561 -12.08 12.57 -11.32
C ASP A 561 -11.91 11.18 -11.92
N PHE A 562 -10.68 10.91 -12.35
CA PHE A 562 -10.22 9.60 -12.75
C PHE A 562 -8.98 9.24 -11.92
N TRP A 563 -8.89 7.96 -11.61
CA TRP A 563 -7.83 7.38 -10.79
C TRP A 563 -7.32 6.13 -11.47
N VAL A 564 -6.03 5.88 -11.36
CA VAL A 564 -5.41 4.62 -11.71
C VAL A 564 -4.97 3.91 -10.44
N TYR A 565 -5.27 2.63 -10.34
CA TYR A 565 -4.79 1.75 -9.29
C TYR A 565 -3.61 0.93 -9.79
N PHE A 566 -2.52 0.97 -9.03
CA PHE A 566 -1.34 0.15 -9.23
C PHE A 566 -1.40 -1.07 -8.31
N PRO A 567 -1.68 -2.27 -8.84
CA PRO A 567 -1.76 -3.47 -8.01
C PRO A 567 -0.44 -3.82 -7.34
N ARG A 568 -0.54 -4.47 -6.18
CA ARG A 568 0.64 -4.96 -5.46
C ARG A 568 1.35 -6.02 -6.30
N GLN A 569 2.65 -5.85 -6.49
CA GLN A 569 3.54 -6.86 -7.06
C GLN A 569 4.16 -7.66 -5.92
N GLU A 570 4.18 -8.99 -6.08
CA GLU A 570 4.76 -9.94 -5.11
C GLU A 570 6.28 -9.82 -5.03
#